data_AF-A0A966TLC3-F1
#
_entry.id   AF-A0A966TLC3-F1
#
_cell.length_a   1.000
_cell.length_b   1.000
_cell.length_c   1.000
_cell.angle_alpha   90.00
_cell.angle_beta   90.00
_cell.angle_gamma   90.00
#
_symmetry.space_group_name_H-M   'P 1'
#
loop_
_entity.id
_entity.type
_entity.pdbx_description
1 polymer ?
#
loop_
_entity_poly.entity_id
_entity_poly.type
_entity_poly.pdbx_seq_one_letter_code
_entity_poly.pdbx_strand_id
1 'polypeptide(L)'
;ADIALVLVDATRGVRVQTLRHLTICALMGVEKVVVVINKLDASNFDQEIFDALVQELTPTIKRLAIEDACFIPVSALFGDNVVYKTPKTAWHLGGSLLEEIQNWREKPRKNERKRMGVQLISRAENFRGLAGTVSQGEFKVGDEVVILPSAKKAKISRLATFDGDIQSAPSGKAITMVLTPEVDATRGDFIEGAEDFTTPADRFSANLVWLGEEELIHSRSYYLINGSSMVAATITTIRHRIDINNGEHESTRTLAMNEIGLVEIATDSPIALTKYSENRISGNFVIVDRVTLNTIGAGMVVHALRRASNITKHDYEINKATRSNQKGQRAKVIWMTGLSGSGKSTIADA
;
A
#
# COMPACT_ATOMS: atom_id res chain seq x y z
N ALA A 1 -3.91 -2.32 -10.05
CA ALA A 1 -4.46 -2.22 -11.42
C ALA A 1 -3.47 -1.42 -12.25
N ASP A 2 -3.29 -1.81 -13.50
CA ASP A 2 -2.35 -1.13 -14.39
C ASP A 2 -3.07 -0.13 -15.31
N ILE A 3 -4.32 -0.45 -15.67
CA ILE A 3 -5.25 0.43 -16.39
C ILE A 3 -6.48 0.68 -15.50
N ALA A 4 -6.97 1.92 -15.47
CA ALA A 4 -8.25 2.28 -14.87
C ALA A 4 -9.22 2.83 -15.93
N LEU A 5 -10.48 2.40 -15.86
CA LEU A 5 -11.57 2.93 -16.67
C LEU A 5 -12.42 3.86 -15.81
N VAL A 6 -12.44 5.15 -16.13
CA VAL A 6 -13.23 6.15 -15.41
C VAL A 6 -14.42 6.53 -16.28
N LEU A 7 -15.60 6.06 -15.90
CA LEU A 7 -16.84 6.31 -16.64
C LEU A 7 -17.39 7.70 -16.32
N VAL A 8 -17.67 8.48 -17.36
CA VAL A 8 -18.32 9.80 -17.29
C VAL A 8 -19.60 9.72 -18.11
N ASP A 9 -20.73 10.09 -17.52
CA ASP A 9 -22.01 10.15 -18.21
C ASP A 9 -22.14 11.52 -18.89
N ALA A 10 -22.13 11.53 -20.22
CA ALA A 10 -22.19 12.76 -21.01
C ALA A 10 -23.43 13.62 -20.71
N THR A 11 -24.53 13.01 -20.27
CA THR A 11 -25.77 13.72 -19.91
C THR A 11 -25.71 14.41 -18.55
N ARG A 12 -24.74 14.02 -17.71
CA ARG A 12 -24.64 14.46 -16.30
C ARG A 12 -23.40 15.29 -16.01
N GLY A 13 -22.49 15.40 -16.97
CA GLY A 13 -21.24 16.13 -16.84
C GLY A 13 -20.25 15.50 -15.87
N VAL A 14 -19.19 16.25 -15.57
CA VAL A 14 -18.20 15.86 -14.57
C VAL A 14 -18.80 16.01 -13.17
N ARG A 15 -18.60 15.00 -12.33
CA ARG A 15 -19.06 14.99 -10.94
C ARG A 15 -17.89 14.90 -9.99
N VAL A 16 -18.13 15.28 -8.73
CA VAL A 16 -17.16 15.09 -7.63
C VAL A 16 -16.66 13.65 -7.56
N GLN A 17 -17.54 12.67 -7.83
CA GLN A 17 -17.16 11.25 -7.88
C GLN A 17 -16.15 10.94 -9.00
N THR A 18 -16.27 11.56 -10.17
CA THR A 18 -15.31 11.43 -11.28
C THR A 18 -13.94 11.95 -10.84
N LEU A 19 -13.89 13.16 -10.29
CA LEU A 19 -12.67 13.78 -9.79
C LEU A 19 -12.03 12.96 -8.66
N ARG A 20 -12.86 12.37 -7.79
CA ARG A 20 -12.40 11.47 -6.72
C ARG A 20 -11.76 10.22 -7.29
N HIS A 21 -12.41 9.53 -8.22
CA HIS A 21 -11.85 8.31 -8.82
C HIS A 21 -10.55 8.60 -9.57
N LEU A 22 -10.45 9.73 -10.27
CA LEU A 22 -9.19 10.16 -10.89
C LEU A 22 -8.10 10.37 -9.85
N THR A 23 -8.43 11.06 -8.75
CA THR A 23 -7.48 11.31 -7.65
C THR A 23 -7.02 9.99 -7.01
N ILE A 24 -7.93 9.05 -6.77
CA ILE A 24 -7.61 7.71 -6.25
C ILE A 24 -6.73 6.94 -7.25
N CYS A 25 -7.04 6.96 -8.55
CA CYS A 25 -6.24 6.28 -9.57
C CYS A 25 -4.81 6.81 -9.62
N ALA A 26 -4.64 8.14 -9.56
CA ALA A 26 -3.33 8.77 -9.51
C ALA A 26 -2.56 8.40 -8.23
N LEU A 27 -3.22 8.42 -7.07
CA LEU A 27 -2.61 8.05 -5.79
C LEU A 27 -2.26 6.56 -5.69
N MET A 28 -3.06 5.69 -6.31
CA MET A 28 -2.79 4.26 -6.48
C MET A 28 -1.80 3.98 -7.62
N GLY A 29 -1.22 5.03 -8.22
CA GLY A 29 -0.18 4.93 -9.23
C GLY A 29 -0.59 4.15 -10.47
N VAL A 30 -1.87 4.17 -10.84
CA VAL A 30 -2.35 3.53 -12.08
C VAL A 30 -1.60 4.15 -13.26
N GLU A 31 -1.07 3.31 -14.15
CA GLU A 31 -0.16 3.75 -15.21
C GLU A 31 -0.93 4.37 -16.38
N LYS A 32 -2.11 3.82 -16.69
CA LYS A 32 -2.99 4.34 -17.74
C LYS A 32 -4.40 4.58 -17.24
N VAL A 33 -4.95 5.75 -17.55
CA VAL A 33 -6.34 6.09 -17.24
C VAL A 33 -7.10 6.33 -18.54
N VAL A 34 -8.13 5.51 -18.78
CA VAL A 34 -9.05 5.69 -19.90
C VAL A 34 -10.33 6.31 -19.36
N VAL A 35 -10.58 7.56 -19.71
CA VAL A 35 -11.82 8.26 -19.38
C VAL A 35 -12.84 7.93 -20.46
N VAL A 36 -13.84 7.14 -20.08
CA VAL A 36 -14.90 6.66 -20.98
C VAL A 36 -16.08 7.63 -20.90
N ILE A 37 -16.25 8.49 -21.90
CA ILE A 37 -17.38 9.42 -21.99
C ILE A 37 -18.55 8.67 -22.61
N ASN A 38 -19.40 8.13 -21.74
CA ASN A 38 -20.51 7.24 -22.09
C ASN A 38 -21.82 8.01 -22.31
N LYS A 39 -22.78 7.34 -22.96
CA LYS A 39 -24.13 7.85 -23.30
C LYS A 39 -24.14 9.01 -24.29
N LEU A 40 -23.14 9.09 -25.16
CA LEU A 40 -23.12 10.10 -26.23
C LEU A 40 -24.25 9.91 -27.26
N ASP A 41 -24.84 8.72 -27.34
CA ASP A 41 -26.04 8.47 -28.14
C ASP A 41 -27.23 9.36 -27.73
N ALA A 42 -27.36 9.70 -26.45
CA ALA A 42 -28.40 10.60 -25.96
C ALA A 42 -28.24 12.04 -26.48
N SER A 43 -27.01 12.39 -26.92
CA SER A 43 -26.66 13.67 -27.51
C SER A 43 -26.30 13.55 -28.99
N ASN A 44 -26.74 12.49 -29.67
CA ASN A 44 -26.44 12.22 -31.09
C ASN A 44 -24.93 12.29 -31.45
N PHE A 45 -24.05 11.89 -30.53
CA PHE A 45 -22.60 11.91 -30.70
C PHE A 45 -22.02 13.30 -31.01
N ASP A 46 -22.62 14.33 -30.41
CA ASP A 46 -22.15 15.71 -30.51
C ASP A 46 -20.69 15.85 -30.01
N GLN A 47 -19.84 16.35 -30.91
CA GLN A 47 -18.44 16.61 -30.64
C GLN A 47 -18.25 17.73 -29.61
N GLU A 48 -19.07 18.77 -29.63
CA GLU A 48 -18.91 19.92 -28.73
C GLU A 48 -19.12 19.51 -27.26
N ILE A 49 -20.07 18.62 -27.00
CA ILE A 49 -20.31 18.06 -25.66
C ILE A 49 -19.11 17.21 -25.21
N PHE A 50 -18.55 16.38 -26.09
CA PHE A 50 -17.36 15.61 -25.78
C PHE A 50 -16.16 16.52 -25.48
N ASP A 51 -15.89 17.49 -26.35
CA ASP A 51 -14.76 18.41 -26.22
C ASP A 51 -14.89 19.28 -24.95
N ALA A 52 -16.10 19.70 -24.59
CA ALA A 52 -16.35 20.43 -23.34
C ALA A 52 -16.00 19.58 -22.10
N LEU A 53 -16.39 18.30 -22.06
CA LEU A 53 -16.06 17.40 -20.95
C LEU A 53 -14.56 17.10 -20.88
N VAL A 54 -13.91 16.95 -22.03
CA VAL A 54 -12.45 16.80 -22.10
C VAL A 54 -11.76 18.05 -21.55
N GLN A 55 -12.21 19.23 -21.95
CA GLN A 55 -11.67 20.50 -21.43
C GLN A 55 -11.87 20.66 -19.93
N GLU A 56 -13.03 20.26 -19.41
CA GLU A 56 -13.33 20.29 -17.97
C GLU A 56 -12.43 19.35 -17.15
N LEU A 57 -12.11 18.16 -17.68
CA LEU A 57 -11.28 17.16 -16.99
C LEU A 57 -9.77 17.37 -17.15
N THR A 58 -9.35 18.04 -18.23
CA THR A 58 -7.93 18.25 -18.56
C THR A 58 -7.13 18.89 -17.42
N PRO A 59 -7.62 19.94 -16.72
CA PRO A 59 -6.93 20.51 -15.56
C PRO A 59 -6.68 19.48 -14.45
N THR A 60 -7.66 18.62 -14.15
CA THR A 60 -7.53 17.57 -13.14
C THR A 60 -6.50 16.53 -13.54
N ILE A 61 -6.53 16.04 -14.79
CA ILE A 61 -5.55 15.08 -15.31
C ILE A 61 -4.12 15.64 -15.19
N LYS A 62 -3.92 16.91 -15.60
CA LYS A 62 -2.62 17.59 -15.51
C LYS A 62 -2.16 17.76 -14.07
N ARG A 63 -3.06 18.21 -13.18
CA ARG A 63 -2.78 18.40 -11.74
C ARG A 63 -2.35 17.10 -11.06
N LEU A 64 -2.99 16.00 -11.42
CA LEU A 64 -2.70 14.67 -10.87
C LEU A 64 -1.46 14.01 -11.50
N ALA A 65 -0.83 14.66 -12.49
CA ALA A 65 0.34 14.17 -13.21
C ALA A 65 0.14 12.74 -13.78
N ILE A 66 -1.07 12.45 -14.26
CA ILE A 66 -1.36 11.17 -14.92
C ILE A 66 -0.65 11.15 -16.27
N GLU A 67 0.34 10.27 -16.42
CA GLU A 67 1.23 10.25 -17.60
C GLU A 67 0.53 9.80 -18.89
N ASP A 68 -0.31 8.76 -18.80
CA ASP A 68 -1.03 8.18 -19.93
C ASP A 68 -2.54 8.24 -19.66
N ALA A 69 -3.17 9.31 -20.14
CA ALA A 69 -4.61 9.50 -20.08
C ALA A 69 -5.19 9.67 -21.48
N CYS A 70 -6.29 8.98 -21.77
CA CYS A 70 -7.03 9.14 -23.01
C CYS A 70 -8.53 9.23 -22.76
N PHE A 71 -9.25 9.85 -23.69
CA PHE A 71 -10.69 10.04 -23.62
C PHE A 71 -11.32 9.30 -24.79
N ILE A 72 -12.29 8.42 -24.52
CA ILE A 72 -12.94 7.62 -25.56
C ILE A 72 -14.44 7.92 -25.53
N PRO A 73 -15.02 8.43 -26.63
CA PRO A 73 -16.46 8.65 -26.76
C PRO A 73 -17.16 7.31 -26.96
N VAL A 74 -18.10 6.94 -26.10
CA VAL A 74 -18.73 5.61 -26.09
C VAL A 74 -20.24 5.71 -25.98
N SER A 75 -20.94 4.75 -26.60
CA SER A 75 -22.28 4.33 -26.17
C SER A 75 -22.23 2.87 -25.74
N ALA A 76 -22.28 2.63 -24.43
CA ALA A 76 -22.30 1.27 -23.90
C ALA A 76 -23.60 0.52 -24.27
N LEU A 77 -24.69 1.24 -24.53
CA LEU A 77 -25.98 0.65 -24.90
C LEU A 77 -25.96 0.10 -26.33
N PHE A 78 -25.39 0.85 -27.27
CA PHE A 78 -25.33 0.48 -28.69
C PHE A 78 -24.01 -0.16 -29.10
N GLY A 79 -23.01 -0.21 -28.20
CA GLY A 79 -21.69 -0.79 -28.45
C GLY A 79 -20.73 0.12 -29.23
N ASP A 80 -21.13 1.36 -29.52
CA ASP A 80 -20.32 2.34 -30.26
C ASP A 80 -18.98 2.62 -29.52
N ASN A 81 -17.86 2.39 -30.21
CA ASN A 81 -16.47 2.51 -29.71
C ASN A 81 -16.13 1.64 -28.48
N VAL A 82 -16.96 0.66 -28.11
CA VAL A 82 -16.64 -0.31 -27.05
C VAL A 82 -15.68 -1.37 -27.58
N VAL A 83 -16.14 -2.14 -28.58
CA VAL A 83 -15.35 -3.20 -29.23
C VAL A 83 -14.83 -2.71 -30.58
N TYR A 84 -15.73 -2.15 -31.38
CA TYR A 84 -15.44 -1.68 -32.73
C TYR A 84 -15.63 -0.16 -32.82
N LYS A 85 -14.87 0.48 -33.71
CA LYS A 85 -15.08 1.89 -34.03
C LYS A 85 -16.44 2.12 -34.69
N THR A 86 -17.03 3.28 -34.42
CA THR A 86 -18.28 3.71 -35.06
C THR A 86 -18.05 4.88 -36.02
N PRO A 87 -18.74 4.94 -37.18
CA PRO A 87 -18.70 6.12 -38.04
C PRO A 87 -19.40 7.34 -37.42
N LYS A 88 -20.24 7.14 -36.39
CA LYS A 88 -20.97 8.24 -35.71
C LYS A 88 -20.03 9.22 -35.00
N THR A 89 -18.81 8.80 -34.67
CA THR A 89 -17.76 9.63 -34.09
C THR A 89 -16.58 9.75 -35.06
N ALA A 90 -16.84 10.01 -36.35
CA ALA A 90 -15.78 10.15 -37.35
C ALA A 90 -14.75 11.25 -37.01
N TRP A 91 -15.14 12.22 -36.19
CA TRP A 91 -14.28 13.27 -35.63
C TRP A 91 -13.29 12.75 -34.57
N HIS A 92 -13.52 11.58 -33.98
CA HIS A 92 -12.62 10.96 -33.01
C HIS A 92 -11.60 10.07 -33.71
N LEU A 93 -10.33 10.47 -33.70
CA LEU A 93 -9.24 9.75 -34.36
C LEU A 93 -8.70 8.55 -33.54
N GLY A 94 -9.08 8.44 -32.27
CA GLY A 94 -8.62 7.39 -31.36
C GLY A 94 -9.13 5.98 -31.68
N GLY A 95 -8.61 5.00 -30.94
CA GLY A 95 -9.04 3.59 -30.99
C GLY A 95 -10.41 3.36 -30.36
N SER A 96 -10.95 2.14 -30.52
CA SER A 96 -12.01 1.68 -29.61
C SER A 96 -11.46 1.45 -28.20
N LEU A 97 -12.34 1.35 -27.20
CA LEU A 97 -11.96 1.02 -25.84
C LEU A 97 -11.19 -0.30 -25.75
N LEU A 98 -11.63 -1.33 -26.49
CA LEU A 98 -10.95 -2.62 -26.53
C LEU A 98 -9.56 -2.52 -27.18
N GLU A 99 -9.44 -1.79 -28.30
CA GLU A 99 -8.15 -1.57 -28.97
C GLU A 99 -7.16 -0.89 -28.02
N GLU A 100 -7.61 0.12 -27.27
CA GLU A 100 -6.76 0.86 -26.33
C GLU A 100 -6.23 -0.03 -25.19
N ILE A 101 -7.09 -0.91 -24.65
CA ILE A 101 -6.71 -1.88 -23.62
C ILE A 101 -5.72 -2.92 -24.19
N GLN A 102 -5.99 -3.43 -25.40
CA GLN A 102 -5.17 -4.47 -26.04
C GLN A 102 -3.79 -3.94 -26.48
N ASN A 103 -3.69 -2.66 -26.82
CA ASN A 103 -2.44 -2.03 -27.25
C ASN A 103 -1.57 -1.59 -26.08
N TRP A 104 -2.11 -1.49 -24.87
CA TRP A 104 -1.32 -1.16 -23.70
C TRP A 104 -0.24 -2.21 -23.43
N ARG A 105 0.93 -1.73 -23.01
CA ARG A 105 2.08 -2.55 -22.62
C ARG A 105 2.59 -2.05 -21.29
N GLU A 106 2.81 -2.97 -20.35
CA GLU A 106 3.40 -2.64 -19.06
C GLU A 106 4.80 -2.05 -19.26
N LYS A 107 5.09 -0.94 -18.58
CA LYS A 107 6.43 -0.37 -18.60
C LYS A 107 7.35 -1.30 -17.77
N PRO A 108 8.52 -1.71 -18.29
CA PRO A 108 9.44 -2.55 -17.52
C PRO A 108 9.88 -1.81 -16.25
N ARG A 109 9.58 -2.39 -15.09
CA ARG A 109 9.98 -1.84 -13.79
C ARG A 109 11.47 -2.09 -13.57
N LYS A 110 12.26 -1.03 -13.43
CA LYS A 110 13.72 -1.07 -13.28
C LYS A 110 14.23 -1.58 -11.92
N ASN A 111 13.34 -1.94 -10.98
CA ASN A 111 13.75 -2.18 -9.61
C ASN A 111 14.03 -3.67 -9.36
N GLU A 112 15.33 -3.98 -9.29
CA GLU A 112 15.90 -5.32 -9.12
C GLU A 112 15.89 -5.82 -7.66
N ARG A 113 15.43 -4.99 -6.71
CA ARG A 113 15.43 -5.34 -5.29
C ARG A 113 14.70 -6.65 -5.06
N LYS A 114 15.38 -7.60 -4.42
CA LYS A 114 14.83 -8.91 -4.08
C LYS A 114 13.95 -8.77 -2.85
N ARG A 115 12.67 -9.13 -2.95
CA ARG A 115 11.73 -9.05 -1.82
C ARG A 115 10.66 -10.14 -1.86
N MET A 116 10.45 -10.80 -0.74
CA MET A 116 9.37 -11.77 -0.53
C MET A 116 8.75 -11.58 0.85
N GLY A 117 7.43 -11.55 0.95
CA GLY A 117 6.72 -11.61 2.23
C GLY A 117 6.53 -13.06 2.68
N VAL A 118 6.82 -13.35 3.95
CA VAL A 118 6.57 -14.68 4.53
C VAL A 118 5.07 -14.82 4.79
N GLN A 119 4.44 -15.77 4.12
CA GLN A 119 3.01 -16.06 4.24
C GLN A 119 2.76 -17.27 5.15
N LEU A 120 3.64 -18.27 5.09
CA LEU A 120 3.51 -19.53 5.81
C LEU A 120 4.89 -20.08 6.21
N ILE A 121 4.95 -20.75 7.35
CA ILE A 121 6.13 -21.51 7.78
C ILE A 121 5.81 -22.99 7.59
N SER A 122 6.46 -23.64 6.65
CA SER A 122 6.34 -25.07 6.39
C SER A 122 7.29 -25.84 7.28
N ARG A 123 6.78 -26.82 8.05
CA ARG A 123 7.58 -27.65 8.95
C ARG A 123 7.35 -29.14 8.67
N ALA A 124 8.43 -29.91 8.58
CA ALA A 124 8.45 -31.36 8.59
C ALA A 124 9.71 -31.87 9.31
N GLU A 125 9.89 -33.19 9.42
CA GLU A 125 11.12 -33.77 9.99
C GLU A 125 12.34 -33.26 9.23
N ASN A 126 13.22 -32.51 9.91
CA ASN A 126 14.41 -31.87 9.35
C ASN A 126 14.15 -30.87 8.20
N PHE A 127 12.94 -30.29 8.12
CA PHE A 127 12.62 -29.27 7.13
C PHE A 127 11.93 -28.07 7.79
N ARG A 128 12.53 -26.89 7.58
CA ARG A 128 11.89 -25.60 7.84
C ARG A 128 11.99 -24.73 6.60
N GLY A 129 10.84 -24.45 6.00
CA GLY A 129 10.73 -23.60 4.82
C GLY A 129 9.88 -22.36 5.08
N LEU A 130 10.27 -21.24 4.51
CA LEU A 130 9.54 -19.98 4.54
C LEU A 130 8.82 -19.81 3.20
N ALA A 131 7.51 -20.01 3.20
CA ALA A 131 6.70 -19.97 2.00
C ALA A 131 6.08 -18.59 1.78
N GLY A 132 6.10 -18.15 0.52
CA GLY A 132 5.60 -16.85 0.09
C GLY A 132 5.67 -16.69 -1.42
N THR A 133 5.25 -15.52 -1.90
CA THR A 133 5.37 -15.14 -3.32
C THR A 133 6.43 -14.07 -3.44
N VAL A 134 7.38 -14.25 -4.36
CA VAL A 134 8.38 -13.24 -4.67
C VAL A 134 7.66 -12.00 -5.17
N SER A 135 7.72 -10.91 -4.41
CA SER A 135 7.02 -9.66 -4.72
C SER A 135 7.84 -8.75 -5.64
N GLN A 136 9.17 -8.91 -5.63
CA GLN A 136 10.08 -8.10 -6.40
C GLN A 136 11.43 -8.80 -6.59
N GLY A 137 12.09 -8.52 -7.72
CA GLY A 137 13.40 -9.05 -8.06
C GLY A 137 13.37 -10.54 -8.37
N GLU A 138 14.55 -11.16 -8.31
CA GLU A 138 14.75 -12.59 -8.50
C GLU A 138 15.64 -13.11 -7.37
N PHE A 139 15.18 -14.14 -6.65
CA PHE A 139 16.00 -14.85 -5.67
C PHE A 139 16.68 -16.05 -6.33
N LYS A 140 17.93 -16.31 -5.98
CA LYS A 140 18.71 -17.46 -6.43
C LYS A 140 19.22 -18.26 -5.25
N VAL A 141 19.37 -19.57 -5.43
CA VAL A 141 20.07 -20.41 -4.45
C VAL A 141 21.48 -19.86 -4.27
N GLY A 142 21.88 -19.68 -3.01
CA GLY A 142 23.14 -19.09 -2.62
C GLY A 142 23.12 -17.58 -2.39
N ASP A 143 22.01 -16.88 -2.66
CA ASP A 143 21.91 -15.46 -2.32
C ASP A 143 22.00 -15.23 -0.80
N GLU A 144 22.65 -14.15 -0.41
CA GLU A 144 22.56 -13.63 0.95
C GLU A 144 21.29 -12.79 1.12
N VAL A 145 20.54 -13.10 2.18
CA VAL A 145 19.27 -12.45 2.49
C VAL A 145 19.21 -12.01 3.94
N VAL A 146 18.31 -11.06 4.21
CA VAL A 146 18.01 -10.56 5.55
C VAL A 146 16.52 -10.68 5.84
N ILE A 147 16.20 -11.06 7.08
CA ILE A 147 14.83 -11.25 7.56
C ILE A 147 14.44 -10.03 8.36
N LEU A 148 13.42 -9.31 7.91
CA LEU A 148 12.91 -8.09 8.51
C LEU A 148 11.61 -8.38 9.28
N PRO A 149 11.43 -7.82 10.48
CA PRO A 149 12.21 -6.71 11.05
C PRO A 149 13.43 -7.14 11.89
N SER A 150 13.70 -8.44 12.06
CA SER A 150 14.75 -8.93 12.96
C SER A 150 16.20 -8.60 12.55
N ALA A 151 16.41 -8.22 11.29
CA ALA A 151 17.70 -7.97 10.64
C ALA A 151 18.68 -9.17 10.68
N LYS A 152 18.19 -10.39 10.93
CA LYS A 152 19.02 -11.61 10.87
C LYS A 152 19.40 -11.92 9.43
N LYS A 153 20.68 -12.20 9.19
CA LYS A 153 21.19 -12.60 7.87
C LYS A 153 21.23 -14.12 7.75
N ALA A 154 20.96 -14.61 6.54
CA ALA A 154 21.11 -16.01 6.17
C ALA A 154 21.43 -16.14 4.68
N LYS A 155 21.76 -17.35 4.24
CA LYS A 155 21.94 -17.71 2.84
C LYS A 155 20.81 -18.61 2.37
N ILE A 156 20.33 -18.42 1.14
CA ILE A 156 19.36 -19.34 0.54
C ILE A 156 20.04 -20.66 0.23
N SER A 157 19.63 -21.73 0.89
CA SER A 157 20.16 -23.08 0.60
C SER A 157 19.33 -23.84 -0.41
N ARG A 158 18.02 -23.54 -0.49
CA ARG A 158 17.09 -24.22 -1.40
C ARG A 158 15.86 -23.37 -1.69
N LEU A 159 15.37 -23.43 -2.92
CA LEU A 159 14.09 -22.88 -3.35
C LEU A 159 13.21 -24.04 -3.85
N ALA A 160 12.15 -24.36 -3.12
CA ALA A 160 11.26 -25.48 -3.42
C ALA A 160 9.91 -24.98 -3.95
N THR A 161 9.36 -25.70 -4.93
CA THR A 161 8.00 -25.53 -5.47
C THR A 161 7.27 -26.86 -5.49
N PHE A 162 6.01 -26.88 -5.92
CA PHE A 162 5.27 -28.13 -6.10
C PHE A 162 5.96 -29.08 -7.09
N ASP A 163 6.48 -28.54 -8.20
CA ASP A 163 7.14 -29.31 -9.26
C ASP A 163 8.58 -29.72 -8.92
N GLY A 164 9.05 -29.39 -7.71
CA GLY A 164 10.40 -29.65 -7.24
C GLY A 164 11.23 -28.39 -7.03
N ASP A 165 12.55 -28.59 -6.94
CA ASP A 165 13.49 -27.53 -6.61
C ASP A 165 13.90 -26.72 -7.85
N ILE A 166 14.04 -25.41 -7.66
CA ILE A 166 14.46 -24.46 -8.69
C ILE A 166 15.71 -23.72 -8.24
N GLN A 167 16.53 -23.27 -9.21
CA GLN A 167 17.75 -22.50 -8.93
C GLN A 167 17.48 -21.00 -8.80
N SER A 168 16.43 -20.51 -9.44
CA SER A 168 16.02 -19.10 -9.36
C SER A 168 14.50 -18.95 -9.35
N ALA A 169 14.04 -17.90 -8.69
CA ALA A 169 12.63 -17.57 -8.50
C ALA A 169 12.40 -16.08 -8.83
N PRO A 170 11.85 -15.75 -10.01
CA PRO A 170 11.52 -14.38 -10.38
C PRO A 170 10.25 -13.90 -9.66
N SER A 171 10.02 -12.58 -9.72
CA SER A 171 8.79 -11.95 -9.24
C SER A 171 7.52 -12.65 -9.74
N GLY A 172 6.53 -12.77 -8.87
CA GLY A 172 5.27 -13.49 -9.10
C GLY A 172 5.34 -15.00 -8.83
N LYS A 173 6.53 -15.60 -8.68
CA LYS A 173 6.65 -17.04 -8.39
C LYS A 173 6.37 -17.31 -6.91
N ALA A 174 5.47 -18.25 -6.63
CA ALA A 174 5.23 -18.80 -5.29
C ALA A 174 6.26 -19.90 -5.00
N ILE A 175 6.96 -19.78 -3.87
CA ILE A 175 8.07 -20.65 -3.50
C ILE A 175 8.07 -20.94 -1.99
N THR A 176 8.79 -21.99 -1.60
CA THR A 176 9.22 -22.22 -0.22
C THR A 176 10.74 -22.10 -0.16
N MET A 177 11.23 -21.09 0.57
CA MET A 177 12.65 -20.78 0.72
C MET A 177 13.21 -21.45 1.98
N VAL A 178 14.31 -22.19 1.84
CA VAL A 178 15.06 -22.76 2.96
C VAL A 178 16.34 -21.96 3.15
N LEU A 179 16.66 -21.66 4.41
CA LEU A 179 17.76 -20.77 4.77
C LEU A 179 18.84 -21.51 5.56
N THR A 180 20.08 -21.05 5.44
CA THR A 180 21.22 -21.54 6.19
C THR A 180 22.11 -20.36 6.63
N PRO A 181 22.37 -20.17 7.94
CA PRO A 181 21.80 -20.93 9.06
C PRO A 181 20.28 -20.77 9.14
N GLU A 182 19.63 -21.70 9.85
CA GLU A 182 18.22 -21.55 10.15
C GLU A 182 18.01 -20.31 11.02
N VAL A 183 17.22 -19.36 10.54
CA VAL A 183 16.92 -18.11 11.23
C VAL A 183 15.44 -18.05 11.57
N ASP A 184 15.15 -17.38 12.69
CA ASP A 184 13.77 -17.24 13.12
C ASP A 184 13.03 -16.22 12.27
N ALA A 185 11.91 -16.65 11.70
CA ALA A 185 11.02 -15.85 10.86
C ALA A 185 9.58 -16.34 11.07
N THR A 186 8.64 -15.41 11.00
CA THR A 186 7.21 -15.63 11.21
C THR A 186 6.38 -15.06 10.06
N ARG A 187 5.08 -15.40 10.02
CA ARG A 187 4.16 -14.80 9.06
C ARG A 187 4.11 -13.29 9.28
N GLY A 188 4.27 -12.52 8.21
CA GLY A 188 4.33 -11.06 8.27
C GLY A 188 5.75 -10.49 8.21
N ASP A 189 6.77 -11.33 8.36
CA ASP A 189 8.15 -10.91 8.12
C ASP A 189 8.43 -10.80 6.61
N PHE A 190 9.41 -9.98 6.26
CA PHE A 190 9.91 -9.86 4.90
C PHE A 190 11.30 -10.47 4.78
N ILE A 191 11.57 -11.10 3.65
CA ILE A 191 12.91 -11.53 3.24
C ILE A 191 13.36 -10.63 2.09
N GLU A 192 14.50 -9.99 2.26
CA GLU A 192 15.10 -9.11 1.26
C GLU A 192 16.57 -9.46 0.99
N GLY A 193 17.13 -8.98 -0.12
CA GLY A 193 18.56 -9.12 -0.39
C GLY A 193 19.41 -8.40 0.67
N ALA A 194 20.50 -9.02 1.12
CA ALA A 194 21.28 -8.50 2.25
C ALA A 194 22.03 -7.17 1.98
N GLU A 195 22.24 -6.81 0.71
CA GLU A 195 22.94 -5.58 0.30
C GLU A 195 22.00 -4.38 0.11
N ASP A 196 20.72 -4.64 -0.20
CA ASP A 196 19.71 -3.60 -0.43
C ASP A 196 18.40 -3.98 0.28
N PHE A 197 18.34 -3.70 1.58
CA PHE A 197 17.18 -4.00 2.42
C PHE A 197 16.53 -2.76 3.06
N THR A 198 15.23 -2.88 3.29
CA THR A 198 14.38 -1.82 3.80
C THR A 198 14.61 -1.71 5.30
N THR A 199 14.97 -0.53 5.79
CA THR A 199 15.02 -0.28 7.24
C THR A 199 13.59 -0.32 7.80
N PRO A 200 13.27 -1.25 8.73
CA PRO A 200 11.96 -1.29 9.36
C PRO A 200 11.70 -0.01 10.14
N ALA A 201 10.48 0.52 10.04
CA ALA A 201 10.06 1.72 10.74
C ALA A 201 8.72 1.48 11.44
N ASP A 202 8.58 2.06 12.62
CA ASP A 202 7.32 2.07 13.38
C ASP A 202 6.50 3.34 13.13
N ARG A 203 7.08 4.33 12.43
CA ARG A 203 6.44 5.60 12.07
C ARG A 203 6.67 5.97 10.62
N PHE A 204 5.59 6.34 9.93
CA PHE A 204 5.63 6.70 8.52
C PHE A 204 4.51 7.68 8.18
N SER A 205 4.69 8.39 7.07
CA SER A 205 3.66 9.21 6.44
C SER A 205 3.06 8.46 5.26
N ALA A 206 1.74 8.57 5.10
CA ALA A 206 1.00 7.88 4.06
C ALA A 206 -0.16 8.75 3.55
N ASN A 207 -0.47 8.65 2.26
CA ASN A 207 -1.76 9.10 1.75
C ASN A 207 -2.81 8.06 2.18
N LEU A 208 -3.89 8.50 2.83
CA LEU A 208 -4.96 7.65 3.33
C LEU A 208 -6.27 8.06 2.68
N VAL A 209 -6.93 7.10 2.05
CA VAL A 209 -8.34 7.20 1.64
C VAL A 209 -9.17 6.62 2.77
N TRP A 210 -9.99 7.46 3.42
CA TRP A 210 -10.88 7.00 4.47
C TRP A 210 -12.17 6.42 3.89
N LEU A 211 -12.52 5.21 4.32
CA LEU A 211 -13.67 4.44 3.82
C LEU A 211 -14.72 4.20 4.91
N GLY A 212 -14.38 4.48 6.18
CA GLY A 212 -15.31 4.37 7.29
C GLY A 212 -16.47 5.37 7.17
N GLU A 213 -17.68 4.91 7.52
CA GLU A 213 -18.86 5.78 7.63
C GLU A 213 -18.70 6.79 8.77
N GLU A 214 -18.15 6.34 9.90
CA GLU A 214 -17.74 7.21 10.99
C GLU A 214 -16.46 7.95 10.63
N GLU A 215 -16.37 9.20 11.08
CA GLU A 215 -15.17 10.00 10.96
C GLU A 215 -13.94 9.36 11.61
N LEU A 216 -12.77 9.61 11.03
CA LEU A 216 -11.50 9.15 11.56
C LEU A 216 -11.27 9.70 12.98
N ILE A 217 -11.24 8.78 13.95
CA ILE A 217 -10.96 9.12 15.35
C ILE A 217 -9.45 9.07 15.59
N HIS A 218 -8.87 10.22 15.95
CA HIS A 218 -7.47 10.31 16.36
C HIS A 218 -7.17 9.44 17.56
N SER A 219 -5.94 8.92 17.64
CA SER A 219 -5.46 8.19 18.81
C SER A 219 -6.20 6.88 19.13
N ARG A 220 -7.21 6.49 18.32
CA ARG A 220 -7.82 5.16 18.34
C ARG A 220 -6.85 4.16 17.72
N SER A 221 -6.78 2.97 18.31
CA SER A 221 -6.00 1.86 17.78
C SER A 221 -6.81 1.09 16.74
N TYR A 222 -6.21 0.90 15.57
CA TYR A 222 -6.69 0.12 14.44
C TYR A 222 -5.75 -1.05 14.17
N TYR A 223 -6.14 -1.97 13.30
CA TYR A 223 -5.19 -2.89 12.66
C TYR A 223 -4.70 -2.27 11.36
N LEU A 224 -3.39 -2.28 11.15
CA LEU A 224 -2.79 -2.04 9.84
C LEU A 224 -2.37 -3.38 9.26
N ILE A 225 -2.86 -3.67 8.05
CA ILE A 225 -2.53 -4.89 7.32
C ILE A 225 -1.77 -4.52 6.05
N ASN A 226 -0.55 -5.03 5.92
CA ASN A 226 0.26 -4.97 4.71
C ASN A 226 0.65 -6.39 4.31
N GLY A 227 0.09 -6.89 3.20
CA GLY A 227 0.31 -8.27 2.76
C GLY A 227 -0.01 -9.28 3.87
N SER A 228 1.01 -9.99 4.35
CA SER A 228 0.88 -10.98 5.43
C SER A 228 1.07 -10.40 6.83
N SER A 229 1.55 -9.16 6.95
CA SER A 229 1.80 -8.46 8.21
C SER A 229 0.52 -7.82 8.75
N MET A 230 0.28 -7.97 10.05
CA MET A 230 -0.81 -7.30 10.76
C MET A 230 -0.27 -6.75 12.09
N VAL A 231 -0.37 -5.44 12.29
CA VAL A 231 0.12 -4.77 13.51
C VAL A 231 -0.93 -3.81 14.04
N ALA A 232 -0.89 -3.49 15.34
CA ALA A 232 -1.70 -2.39 15.84
C ALA A 232 -1.11 -1.06 15.36
N ALA A 233 -1.98 -0.18 14.89
CA ALA A 233 -1.60 1.12 14.37
C ALA A 233 -2.52 2.22 14.90
N THR A 234 -1.98 3.42 15.01
CA THR A 234 -2.70 4.62 15.41
C THR A 234 -2.36 5.73 14.44
N ILE A 235 -3.38 6.38 13.88
CA ILE A 235 -3.19 7.63 13.15
C ILE A 235 -2.89 8.72 14.19
N THR A 236 -1.69 9.28 14.14
CA THR A 236 -1.22 10.27 15.12
C THR A 236 -1.50 11.70 14.69
N THR A 237 -1.45 11.95 13.38
CA THR A 237 -1.57 13.29 12.81
C THR A 237 -2.26 13.19 11.46
N ILE A 238 -3.21 14.09 11.17
CA ILE A 238 -3.62 14.41 9.79
C ILE A 238 -2.89 15.70 9.42
N ARG A 239 -2.00 15.65 8.42
CA ARG A 239 -1.27 16.83 7.98
C ARG A 239 -2.15 17.77 7.16
N HIS A 240 -2.94 17.20 6.24
CA HIS A 240 -3.95 17.91 5.47
C HIS A 240 -4.90 16.91 4.80
N ARG A 241 -6.09 17.37 4.46
CA ARG A 241 -7.02 16.75 3.50
C ARG A 241 -6.76 17.34 2.13
N ILE A 242 -6.99 16.55 1.08
CA ILE A 242 -6.96 17.01 -0.30
C ILE A 242 -8.40 17.35 -0.68
N ASP A 243 -8.67 18.60 -1.07
CA ASP A 243 -9.93 18.94 -1.74
C ASP A 243 -9.90 18.30 -3.13
N ILE A 244 -10.86 17.41 -3.39
CA ILE A 244 -10.93 16.63 -4.62
C ILE A 244 -11.21 17.52 -5.84
N ASN A 245 -11.90 18.64 -5.65
CA ASN A 245 -12.34 19.53 -6.73
C ASN A 245 -11.14 20.29 -7.31
N ASN A 246 -10.39 21.00 -6.47
CA ASN A 246 -9.28 21.86 -6.90
C ASN A 246 -7.89 21.25 -6.64
N GLY A 247 -7.78 20.23 -5.79
CA GLY A 247 -6.52 19.61 -5.36
C GLY A 247 -5.77 20.35 -4.27
N GLU A 248 -6.36 21.36 -3.65
CA GLU A 248 -5.74 22.12 -2.58
C GLU A 248 -5.62 21.30 -1.29
N HIS A 249 -4.64 21.67 -0.47
CA HIS A 249 -4.41 21.05 0.81
C HIS A 249 -5.11 21.84 1.92
N GLU A 250 -6.10 21.22 2.54
CA GLU A 250 -6.90 21.82 3.60
C GLU A 250 -6.46 21.30 4.97
N SER A 251 -6.29 22.21 5.92
CA SER A 251 -6.04 21.82 7.31
C SER A 251 -7.31 21.22 7.92
N THR A 252 -7.23 20.00 8.42
CA THR A 252 -8.34 19.32 9.09
C THR A 252 -7.85 18.50 10.27
N ARG A 253 -8.76 18.25 11.21
CA ARG A 253 -8.57 17.35 12.34
C ARG A 253 -9.37 16.07 12.19
N THR A 254 -10.00 15.80 11.07
CA THR A 254 -10.77 14.57 10.85
C THR A 254 -10.77 14.23 9.37
N LEU A 255 -11.07 12.98 9.04
CA LEU A 255 -11.38 12.56 7.68
C LEU A 255 -12.75 11.88 7.71
N ALA A 256 -13.68 12.42 6.92
CA ALA A 256 -14.98 11.81 6.69
C ALA A 256 -14.90 10.74 5.59
N MET A 257 -16.00 10.00 5.40
CA MET A 257 -16.08 8.94 4.39
C MET A 257 -15.73 9.48 3.00
N ASN A 258 -14.83 8.77 2.31
CA ASN A 258 -14.31 9.08 0.98
C ASN A 258 -13.39 10.31 0.90
N GLU A 259 -12.99 10.88 2.03
CA GLU A 259 -11.96 11.90 2.06
C GLU A 259 -10.56 11.29 1.98
N ILE A 260 -9.65 12.08 1.43
CA ILE A 260 -8.27 11.68 1.20
C ILE A 260 -7.38 12.67 1.92
N GLY A 261 -6.41 12.18 2.69
CA GLY A 261 -5.48 13.05 3.40
C GLY A 261 -4.10 12.43 3.56
N LEU A 262 -3.13 13.31 3.78
CA LEU A 262 -1.79 12.90 4.19
C LEU A 262 -1.77 12.73 5.70
N VAL A 263 -1.51 11.52 6.17
CA VAL A 263 -1.51 11.17 7.59
C VAL A 263 -0.12 10.73 8.06
N GLU A 264 0.08 10.78 9.36
CA GLU A 264 1.19 10.11 10.06
C GLU A 264 0.62 8.96 10.88
N ILE A 265 1.27 7.81 10.78
CA ILE A 265 0.86 6.58 11.44
C ILE A 265 2.00 6.12 12.34
N ALA A 266 1.63 5.69 13.55
CA ALA A 266 2.50 4.97 14.46
C ALA A 266 2.00 3.54 14.62
N THR A 267 2.91 2.58 14.61
CA THR A 267 2.64 1.15 14.79
C THR A 267 3.29 0.66 16.08
N ASP A 268 2.75 -0.41 16.67
CA ASP A 268 3.28 -0.98 17.91
C ASP A 268 4.59 -1.77 17.71
N SER A 269 4.91 -2.11 16.47
CA SER A 269 6.07 -2.89 16.06
C SER A 269 6.58 -2.38 14.70
N PRO A 270 7.91 -2.33 14.48
CA PRO A 270 8.46 -1.87 13.20
C PRO A 270 8.06 -2.77 12.04
N ILE A 271 7.67 -2.17 10.91
CA ILE A 271 7.41 -2.88 9.66
C ILE A 271 8.35 -2.37 8.56
N ALA A 272 8.82 -3.27 7.70
CA ALA A 272 9.67 -2.95 6.55
C ALA A 272 8.88 -2.36 5.36
N LEU A 273 8.06 -1.33 5.57
CA LEU A 273 7.29 -0.71 4.48
C LEU A 273 8.19 0.12 3.54
N THR A 274 7.99 -0.01 2.22
CA THR A 274 8.65 0.85 1.22
C THR A 274 7.77 2.01 0.83
N LYS A 275 8.28 2.98 0.06
CA LYS A 275 7.39 3.95 -0.60
C LYS A 275 6.48 3.22 -1.59
N TYR A 276 5.23 3.63 -1.68
CA TYR A 276 4.27 3.09 -2.64
C TYR A 276 4.73 3.32 -4.10
N SER A 277 5.38 4.45 -4.36
CA SER A 277 5.97 4.78 -5.67
C SER A 277 7.14 3.86 -6.06
N GLU A 278 7.82 3.24 -5.10
CA GLU A 278 8.93 2.32 -5.34
C GLU A 278 8.43 0.88 -5.49
N ASN A 279 7.47 0.47 -4.67
CA ASN A 279 6.84 -0.85 -4.75
C ASN A 279 5.39 -0.77 -4.22
N ARG A 280 4.43 -1.02 -5.11
CA ARG A 280 3.00 -0.98 -4.79
C ARG A 280 2.55 -2.08 -3.83
N ILE A 281 3.24 -3.22 -3.76
CA ILE A 281 2.88 -4.36 -2.88
C ILE A 281 3.28 -4.06 -1.43
N SER A 282 4.52 -3.63 -1.21
CA SER A 282 5.04 -3.35 0.14
C SER A 282 4.77 -1.93 0.64
N GLY A 283 4.42 -1.00 -0.24
CA GLY A 283 4.07 0.36 0.13
C GLY A 283 2.56 0.61 0.30
N ASN A 284 1.70 -0.40 0.13
CA ASN A 284 0.27 -0.29 0.40
C ASN A 284 -0.08 -0.83 1.77
N PHE A 285 -1.22 -0.44 2.33
CA PHE A 285 -1.82 -1.13 3.47
C PHE A 285 -3.31 -0.84 3.54
N VAL A 286 -4.03 -1.64 4.31
CA VAL A 286 -5.41 -1.32 4.72
C VAL A 286 -5.48 -1.07 6.22
N ILE A 287 -6.36 -0.17 6.61
CA ILE A 287 -6.73 0.07 8.01
C ILE A 287 -8.03 -0.68 8.28
N VAL A 288 -8.02 -1.49 9.32
CA VAL A 288 -9.14 -2.33 9.73
C VAL A 288 -9.55 -1.98 11.15
N ASP A 289 -10.84 -1.80 11.37
CA ASP A 289 -11.39 -1.57 12.69
C ASP A 289 -11.21 -2.82 13.58
N ARG A 290 -10.77 -2.63 14.83
CA ARG A 290 -10.44 -3.77 15.72
C ARG A 290 -11.68 -4.48 16.29
N VAL A 291 -12.84 -3.83 16.25
CA VAL A 291 -14.09 -4.36 16.83
C VAL A 291 -14.94 -4.98 15.74
N THR A 292 -15.22 -4.22 14.69
CA THR A 292 -16.09 -4.63 13.58
C THR A 292 -15.35 -5.45 12.52
N LEU A 293 -14.02 -5.39 12.49
CA LEU A 293 -13.17 -6.01 11.47
C LEU A 293 -13.43 -5.49 10.04
N ASN A 294 -14.13 -4.36 9.92
CA ASN A 294 -14.35 -3.70 8.64
C ASN A 294 -13.08 -3.01 8.17
N THR A 295 -12.82 -3.06 6.86
CA THR A 295 -11.81 -2.22 6.23
C THR A 295 -12.34 -0.80 6.13
N ILE A 296 -11.71 0.12 6.85
CA ILE A 296 -12.14 1.51 7.00
C ILE A 296 -11.16 2.51 6.37
N GLY A 297 -10.05 2.03 5.81
CA GLY A 297 -9.13 2.89 5.06
C GLY A 297 -8.17 2.12 4.18
N ALA A 298 -7.71 2.78 3.13
CA ALA A 298 -6.67 2.29 2.23
C ALA A 298 -5.53 3.31 2.19
N GLY A 299 -4.30 2.84 2.43
CA GLY A 299 -3.15 3.69 2.60
C GLY A 299 -2.01 3.39 1.63
N MET A 300 -1.31 4.45 1.22
CA MET A 300 -0.13 4.40 0.36
C MET A 300 1.01 5.14 1.06
N VAL A 301 2.05 4.42 1.43
CA VAL A 301 3.22 4.95 2.14
C VAL A 301 3.98 5.95 1.27
N VAL A 302 4.22 7.14 1.81
CA VAL A 302 5.03 8.19 1.17
C VAL A 302 6.48 8.07 1.62
N HIS A 303 6.74 7.98 2.93
CA HIS A 303 8.08 7.79 3.49
C HIS A 303 8.04 7.41 4.97
N ALA A 304 9.08 6.72 5.44
CA ALA A 304 9.32 6.52 6.88
C ALA A 304 9.73 7.85 7.55
N LEU A 305 9.27 8.09 8.78
CA LEU A 305 9.59 9.30 9.53
C LEU A 305 10.93 9.13 10.27
N ARG A 306 11.83 10.12 10.16
CA ARG A 306 13.19 10.13 10.76
C ARG A 306 13.23 9.89 12.28
N ARG A 307 12.11 10.01 13.00
CA ARG A 307 12.07 9.71 14.44
C ARG A 307 12.24 8.21 14.75
N ALA A 308 12.14 7.32 13.75
CA ALA A 308 12.35 5.89 13.92
C ALA A 308 13.84 5.46 13.89
N SER A 309 14.76 6.28 13.36
CA SER A 309 16.18 5.89 13.18
C SER A 309 17.09 6.21 14.37
N ASN A 310 16.62 6.97 15.36
CA ASN A 310 17.45 7.43 16.47
C ASN A 310 17.35 6.56 17.74
N ILE A 311 16.58 5.47 17.68
CA ILE A 311 16.44 4.52 18.79
C ILE A 311 17.10 3.21 18.34
N THR A 312 18.41 3.12 18.52
CA THR A 312 19.11 1.84 18.38
C THR A 312 18.91 1.03 19.65
N LYS A 313 18.48 -0.23 19.50
CA LYS A 313 18.44 -1.16 20.62
C LYS A 313 19.89 -1.43 21.03
N HIS A 314 20.31 -0.85 22.14
CA HIS A 314 21.63 -1.11 22.69
C HIS A 314 21.61 -2.45 23.45
N ASP A 315 22.41 -3.40 23.02
CA ASP A 315 22.59 -4.66 23.74
C ASP A 315 23.52 -4.41 24.94
N TYR A 316 22.91 -4.08 26.07
CA TYR A 316 23.63 -3.92 27.33
C TYR A 316 24.17 -5.27 27.81
N GLU A 317 25.43 -5.31 28.25
CA GLU A 317 26.03 -6.47 28.93
C GLU A 317 25.18 -6.91 30.14
N ILE A 318 24.53 -5.94 30.80
CA ILE A 318 23.55 -6.18 31.87
C ILE A 318 22.14 -6.10 31.30
N ASN A 319 21.63 -7.23 30.79
CA ASN A 319 20.26 -7.35 30.35
C ASN A 319 19.29 -7.67 31.52
N LYS A 320 17.99 -7.71 31.23
CA LYS A 320 16.94 -8.02 32.22
C LYS A 320 17.19 -9.34 32.96
N ALA A 321 17.67 -10.37 32.26
CA ALA A 321 17.92 -11.68 32.85
C ALA A 321 19.15 -11.63 33.78
N THR A 322 20.25 -11.02 33.32
CA THR A 322 21.46 -10.82 34.12
C THR A 322 21.17 -10.06 35.41
N ARG A 323 20.42 -8.95 35.32
CA ARG A 323 20.07 -8.12 36.49
C ARG A 323 19.11 -8.82 37.46
N SER A 324 18.15 -9.58 36.93
CA SER A 324 17.20 -10.38 37.72
C SER A 324 17.93 -11.46 38.52
N ASN A 325 18.85 -12.19 37.87
CA ASN A 325 19.66 -13.22 38.50
C ASN A 325 20.61 -12.64 39.56
N GLN A 326 21.31 -11.54 39.25
CA GLN A 326 22.23 -10.91 40.20
C GLN A 326 21.53 -10.44 41.49
N LYS A 327 20.27 -9.99 41.38
CA LYS A 327 19.50 -9.46 42.50
C LYS A 327 18.59 -10.49 43.16
N GLY A 328 18.60 -11.74 42.70
CA GLY A 328 17.71 -12.80 43.21
C GLY A 328 16.22 -12.44 43.08
N GLN A 329 15.86 -11.62 42.09
CA GLN A 329 14.52 -11.06 41.96
C GLN A 329 13.96 -11.28 40.55
N ARG A 330 12.63 -11.31 40.43
CA ARG A 330 11.97 -11.37 39.11
C ARG A 330 11.60 -9.97 38.65
N ALA A 331 12.27 -9.46 37.61
CA ALA A 331 11.92 -8.15 37.06
C ALA A 331 10.50 -8.12 36.48
N LYS A 332 9.68 -7.20 37.00
CA LYS A 332 8.31 -6.90 36.57
C LYS A 332 8.19 -5.40 36.27
N VAL A 333 7.26 -5.04 35.40
CA VAL A 333 6.86 -3.65 35.16
C VAL A 333 5.46 -3.51 35.72
N ILE A 334 5.27 -2.53 36.59
CA ILE A 334 3.95 -2.17 37.11
C ILE A 334 3.56 -0.87 36.42
N TRP A 335 2.48 -0.91 35.65
CA TRP A 335 1.99 0.24 34.92
C TRP A 335 0.73 0.78 35.61
N MET A 336 0.82 1.98 36.18
CA MET A 336 -0.28 2.60 36.93
C MET A 336 -1.12 3.50 36.01
N THR A 337 -2.39 3.15 35.79
CA THR A 337 -3.33 3.96 34.99
C THR A 337 -4.43 4.59 35.85
N GLY A 338 -4.92 5.77 35.48
CA GLY A 338 -6.01 6.46 36.18
C GLY A 338 -6.03 7.97 35.93
N LEU A 339 -7.11 8.63 36.37
CA LEU A 339 -7.36 10.07 36.18
C LEU A 339 -6.26 10.96 36.77
N SER A 340 -6.08 12.17 36.25
CA SER A 340 -5.13 13.14 36.83
C SER A 340 -5.44 13.38 38.32
N GLY A 341 -4.41 13.42 39.16
CA GLY A 341 -4.56 13.58 40.62
C GLY A 341 -4.95 12.31 41.40
N SER A 342 -5.16 11.16 40.76
CA SER A 342 -5.58 9.90 41.44
C SER A 342 -4.49 9.21 42.29
N GLY A 343 -3.46 9.93 42.74
CA GLY A 343 -2.40 9.39 43.60
C GLY A 343 -1.38 8.43 42.94
N LYS A 344 -1.40 8.28 41.60
CA LYS A 344 -0.49 7.35 40.88
C LYS A 344 0.98 7.62 41.16
N SER A 345 1.41 8.88 41.07
CA SER A 345 2.80 9.26 41.33
C SER A 345 3.19 9.00 42.79
N THR A 346 2.29 9.27 43.73
CA THR A 346 2.51 9.02 45.16
C THR A 346 2.74 7.54 45.48
N ILE A 347 2.01 6.64 44.82
CA ILE A 347 2.20 5.18 45.00
C ILE A 347 3.43 4.68 44.24
N ALA A 348 3.77 5.27 43.10
CA ALA A 348 4.97 4.91 42.34
C ALA A 348 6.27 5.36 43.02
N ASP A 349 6.21 6.44 43.81
CA ASP A 349 7.35 6.98 44.58
C ASP A 349 7.53 6.31 45.96
N ALA A 350 6.55 5.55 46.44
CA ALA A 350 6.56 4.83 47.72
C ALA A 350 7.12 3.41 47.56
#